data_AF-A0A923LP76-F1
#
_entry.id   AF-A0A923LP76-F1
#
_cell.length_a   1.000
_cell.length_b   1.000
_cell.length_c   1.000
_cell.angle_alpha   90.00
_cell.angle_beta   90.00
_cell.angle_gamma   90.00
#
_symmetry.space_group_name_H-M   'P 1'
#
loop_
_entity.id
_entity.type
_entity.pdbx_description
1 polymer ?
#
loop_
_entity_poly.entity_id
_entity_poly.type
_entity_poly.pdbx_seq_one_letter_code
_entity_poly.pdbx_strand_id
1 'polypeptide(L)'
;MSQVIKSFMGVFFLLSMLLLGIGILSAQTDVANALDYKADIIAELENSNYNAKVMEACIRQAKESGYEVEITTYTPEKQTAVYTTDNVSDTTDVVMAEVKLTYPYRIGFLNAVTEHQVRGYAR
;
A
#
# COMPACT_ATOMS: atom_id res chain seq x y z
N MET A 1 30.92 41.42 3.68
CA MET A 1 30.24 40.49 4.62
C MET A 1 28.79 40.18 4.21
N SER A 2 27.95 41.17 3.89
CA SER A 2 26.54 40.95 3.47
C SER A 2 26.35 40.08 2.21
N GLN A 3 27.25 40.19 1.23
CA GLN A 3 27.16 39.42 -0.03
C GLN A 3 27.52 37.93 0.14
N VAL A 4 28.43 37.62 1.06
CA VAL A 4 28.79 36.24 1.42
C VAL A 4 27.58 35.56 2.09
N ILE A 5 26.95 36.23 3.05
CA ILE A 5 25.72 35.74 3.70
C ILE A 5 24.57 35.53 2.71
N LYS A 6 24.34 36.45 1.76
CA LYS A 6 23.31 36.25 0.72
C LYS A 6 23.60 35.03 -0.15
N SER A 7 24.85 34.81 -0.52
CA SER A 7 25.25 33.69 -1.36
C SER A 7 25.09 32.35 -0.63
N PHE A 8 25.56 32.26 0.63
CA PHE A 8 25.36 31.08 1.48
C PHE A 8 23.88 30.80 1.75
N MET A 9 23.07 31.84 1.97
CA MET A 9 21.63 31.70 2.19
C MET A 9 20.92 31.15 0.94
N GLY A 10 21.31 31.58 -0.26
CA GLY A 10 20.78 31.02 -1.51
C GLY A 10 21.13 29.55 -1.70
N VAL A 11 22.39 29.17 -1.43
CA VAL A 11 22.84 27.76 -1.49
C VAL A 11 22.13 26.91 -0.44
N PHE A 12 21.89 27.44 0.75
CA PHE A 12 21.15 26.75 1.81
C PHE A 12 19.70 26.46 1.40
N PHE A 13 19.00 27.44 0.83
CA PHE A 13 17.62 27.22 0.34
C PHE A 13 17.56 26.25 -0.85
N LEU A 14 18.58 26.26 -1.71
CA LEU A 14 18.66 25.32 -2.82
C LEU A 14 18.86 23.87 -2.31
N LEU A 15 19.75 23.68 -1.34
CA LEU A 15 19.96 22.38 -0.70
C LEU A 15 18.73 21.90 0.08
N SER A 16 18.05 22.79 0.82
CA SER A 16 16.84 22.42 1.55
C SER A 16 15.70 22.02 0.61
N MET A 17 15.52 22.74 -0.50
CA MET A 17 14.53 22.40 -1.52
C MET A 17 14.83 21.06 -2.20
N LEU A 18 16.10 20.73 -2.44
CA LEU A 18 16.53 19.42 -2.93
C LEU A 18 16.20 18.28 -1.95
N LEU A 19 16.50 18.47 -0.66
CA LEU A 19 16.19 17.50 0.39
C LEU A 19 14.67 17.26 0.51
N LEU A 20 13.88 18.34 0.48
CA LEU A 20 12.42 18.24 0.48
C LEU A 20 11.90 17.51 -0.77
N GLY A 21 12.45 17.81 -1.94
CA GLY A 21 12.08 17.14 -3.20
C GLY A 21 12.32 15.64 -3.15
N ILE A 22 13.49 15.20 -2.67
CA ILE A 22 13.81 13.77 -2.51
C ILE A 22 12.84 13.10 -1.53
N GLY A 23 12.51 13.77 -0.41
CA GLY A 23 11.57 13.23 0.57
C GLY A 23 10.14 13.08 0.04
N ILE A 24 9.67 14.00 -0.80
CA ILE A 24 8.36 13.87 -1.47
C ILE A 24 8.40 12.74 -2.49
N LEU A 25 9.46 12.66 -3.29
CA LEU A 25 9.60 11.61 -4.31
C LEU A 25 9.65 10.22 -3.69
N SER A 26 10.45 10.00 -2.64
CA SER A 26 10.53 8.70 -1.97
C SER A 26 9.16 8.26 -1.46
N ALA A 27 8.43 9.21 -0.87
CA ALA A 27 7.13 8.91 -0.29
C ALA A 27 6.07 8.68 -1.39
N GLN A 28 6.16 9.36 -2.53
CA GLN A 28 5.32 9.03 -3.69
C GLN A 28 5.67 7.65 -4.30
N THR A 29 6.95 7.24 -4.30
CA THR A 29 7.35 5.91 -4.73
C THR A 29 6.74 4.82 -3.84
N ASP A 30 6.71 5.03 -2.52
CA ASP A 30 6.06 4.08 -1.59
C ASP A 30 4.55 3.93 -1.91
N VAL A 31 3.86 5.03 -2.24
CA VAL A 31 2.45 5.00 -2.65
C VAL A 31 2.27 4.26 -3.97
N ALA A 32 3.12 4.52 -4.97
CA ALA A 32 3.05 3.88 -6.27
C ALA A 32 3.24 2.35 -6.15
N ASN A 33 4.26 1.92 -5.41
CA ASN A 33 4.51 0.49 -5.16
C ASN A 33 3.32 -0.18 -4.46
N ALA A 34 2.70 0.48 -3.47
CA ALA A 34 1.52 -0.04 -2.79
C ALA A 34 0.29 -0.13 -3.71
N LEU A 35 0.12 0.82 -4.63
CA LEU A 35 -0.96 0.80 -5.62
C LEU A 35 -0.79 -0.31 -6.65
N ASP A 36 0.42 -0.49 -7.16
CA ASP A 36 0.76 -1.55 -8.11
C ASP A 36 0.58 -2.93 -7.47
N TYR A 37 1.12 -3.13 -6.27
CA TYR A 37 0.97 -4.40 -5.54
C TYR A 37 -0.50 -4.73 -5.23
N LYS A 38 -1.32 -3.72 -4.92
CA LYS A 38 -2.77 -3.90 -4.80
C LYS A 38 -3.41 -4.34 -6.12
N ALA A 39 -3.00 -3.75 -7.24
CA ALA A 39 -3.54 -4.11 -8.55
C ALA A 39 -3.21 -5.56 -8.91
N ASP A 40 -2.00 -6.01 -8.58
CA ASP A 40 -1.57 -7.40 -8.75
C ASP A 40 -2.42 -8.36 -7.90
N ILE A 41 -2.67 -8.05 -6.61
CA ILE A 41 -3.55 -8.85 -5.75
C ILE A 41 -4.97 -8.93 -6.35
N ILE A 42 -5.52 -7.81 -6.83
CA ILE A 42 -6.86 -7.80 -7.44
C ILE A 42 -6.89 -8.71 -8.67
N ALA A 43 -5.89 -8.62 -9.55
CA ALA A 43 -5.80 -9.46 -10.73
C ALA A 43 -5.64 -10.95 -10.38
N GLU A 44 -4.86 -11.29 -9.34
CA GLU A 44 -4.73 -12.66 -8.85
C GLU A 44 -6.03 -13.20 -8.27
N LEU A 45 -6.78 -12.37 -7.54
CA LEU A 45 -8.10 -12.73 -7.00
C LEU A 45 -9.12 -12.97 -8.12
N GLU A 46 -9.20 -12.08 -9.12
CA GLU A 46 -10.11 -12.23 -10.26
C GLU A 46 -9.75 -13.45 -11.13
N ASN A 47 -8.47 -13.64 -11.44
CA ASN A 47 -8.02 -14.75 -12.28
C ASN A 47 -8.13 -16.12 -11.58
N SER A 48 -8.08 -16.15 -10.25
CA SER A 48 -8.26 -17.38 -9.47
C SER A 48 -9.71 -17.69 -9.11
N ASN A 49 -10.66 -16.86 -9.55
CA ASN A 49 -12.07 -16.92 -9.14
C ASN A 49 -12.19 -16.96 -7.60
N TYR A 50 -11.45 -16.08 -6.93
CA TYR A 50 -11.40 -15.97 -5.47
C TYR A 50 -11.04 -17.29 -4.78
N ASN A 51 -10.00 -17.99 -5.24
CA ASN A 51 -9.63 -19.26 -4.61
C ASN A 51 -9.04 -19.07 -3.21
N ALA A 52 -9.53 -19.80 -2.20
CA ALA A 52 -9.04 -19.74 -0.83
C ALA A 52 -7.51 -19.81 -0.68
N LYS A 53 -6.86 -20.70 -1.43
CA LYS A 53 -5.39 -20.88 -1.38
C LYS A 53 -4.63 -19.71 -1.98
N VAL A 54 -5.21 -19.06 -3.00
CA VAL A 54 -4.60 -17.89 -3.63
C VAL A 54 -4.72 -16.68 -2.71
N MET A 55 -5.88 -16.48 -2.08
CA MET A 55 -6.03 -15.41 -1.09
C MET A 55 -5.07 -15.57 0.11
N GLU A 56 -4.93 -16.80 0.62
CA GLU A 56 -3.95 -17.11 1.67
C GLU A 56 -2.51 -16.80 1.21
N ALA A 57 -2.17 -17.17 -0.03
CA ALA A 57 -0.86 -16.87 -0.60
C ALA A 57 -0.63 -15.36 -0.77
N CYS A 58 -1.63 -14.57 -1.15
CA CYS A 58 -1.54 -13.12 -1.24
C CYS A 58 -1.33 -12.49 0.15
N ILE A 59 -2.07 -12.94 1.18
CA ILE A 59 -1.93 -12.44 2.57
C ILE A 59 -0.54 -12.76 3.11
N ARG A 60 -0.03 -13.98 2.89
CA ARG A 60 1.32 -14.38 3.31
C ARG A 60 2.41 -13.56 2.61
N GLN A 61 2.32 -13.41 1.30
CA GLN A 61 3.29 -12.62 0.52
C GLN A 61 3.28 -11.15 0.92
N ALA A 62 2.11 -10.58 1.23
CA ALA A 62 1.99 -9.21 1.70
C ALA A 62 2.72 -9.04 3.04
N LYS A 63 2.50 -9.98 3.97
CA LYS A 63 3.15 -9.98 5.29
C LYS A 63 4.67 -10.12 5.21
N GLU A 64 5.17 -10.97 4.30
CA GLU A 64 6.61 -11.09 4.02
C GLU A 64 7.21 -9.81 3.44
N SER A 65 6.43 -9.10 2.62
CA SER A 65 6.80 -7.80 2.05
C SER A 65 6.65 -6.63 3.03
N GLY A 66 6.15 -6.89 4.25
CA GLY A 66 5.93 -5.88 5.29
C GLY A 66 4.66 -5.04 5.10
N TYR A 67 3.74 -5.49 4.24
CA TYR A 67 2.42 -4.91 4.04
C TYR A 67 1.37 -5.68 4.84
N GLU A 68 0.36 -4.99 5.35
CA GLU A 68 -0.80 -5.62 5.99
C GLU A 68 -1.98 -5.56 5.02
N VAL A 69 -2.49 -6.73 4.63
CA VAL A 69 -3.56 -6.88 3.63
C VAL A 69 -4.77 -7.53 4.28
N GLU A 70 -5.91 -6.88 4.13
CA GLU A 70 -7.23 -7.34 4.57
C GLU A 70 -8.09 -7.55 3.32
N ILE A 71 -8.55 -8.79 3.09
CA ILE A 71 -9.39 -9.16 1.96
C ILE A 71 -10.80 -9.42 2.48
N THR A 72 -11.77 -8.63 2.04
CA THR A 72 -13.18 -8.75 2.42
C THR A 72 -13.97 -9.26 1.22
N THR A 73 -14.47 -10.49 1.26
CA THR A 73 -15.30 -11.06 0.18
C THR A 73 -16.79 -10.82 0.39
N TYR A 74 -17.56 -10.73 -0.70
CA TYR A 74 -19.00 -10.54 -0.72
C TYR A 74 -19.68 -11.66 -1.52
N THR A 75 -20.50 -12.46 -0.83
CA THR A 75 -21.35 -13.53 -1.39
C THR A 75 -22.81 -13.06 -1.48
N PRO A 76 -23.60 -13.43 -2.53
CA PRO A 76 -24.93 -12.90 -2.80
C PRO A 76 -25.99 -13.17 -1.74
N GLU A 77 -25.80 -14.17 -0.86
CA GLU A 77 -26.79 -14.55 0.18
C GLU A 77 -26.56 -13.94 1.58
N LYS A 78 -25.56 -13.07 1.75
CA LYS A 78 -24.96 -12.58 3.02
C LYS A 78 -23.92 -13.53 3.61
N GLN A 79 -22.67 -13.23 3.30
CA GLN A 79 -21.62 -13.18 4.33
C GLN A 79 -20.48 -12.31 3.81
N THR A 80 -20.20 -11.23 4.54
CA THR A 80 -18.98 -10.44 4.40
C THR A 80 -17.92 -11.19 5.19
N ALA A 81 -17.11 -12.02 4.53
CA ALA A 81 -16.02 -12.71 5.20
C ALA A 81 -14.76 -11.84 5.09
N VAL A 82 -14.31 -11.32 6.23
CA VAL A 82 -13.07 -10.55 6.33
C VAL A 82 -11.94 -11.52 6.65
N TYR A 83 -11.04 -11.70 5.70
CA TYR A 83 -9.85 -12.53 5.86
C TYR A 83 -8.65 -11.64 6.15
N THR A 84 -8.18 -11.72 7.40
CA THR A 84 -6.98 -11.01 7.90
C THR A 84 -5.86 -12.01 8.27
N THR A 85 -6.08 -13.32 8.10
CA THR A 85 -5.17 -14.38 8.54
C THR A 85 -5.13 -15.55 7.56
N ASP A 86 -4.10 -16.38 7.64
CA ASP A 86 -3.78 -17.54 6.77
C ASP A 86 -4.80 -18.70 6.84
N ASN A 87 -6.04 -18.44 7.27
CA ASN A 87 -7.09 -19.45 7.38
C ASN A 87 -8.35 -18.97 6.67
N VAL A 88 -8.30 -19.08 5.34
CA VAL A 88 -9.44 -18.80 4.48
C VAL A 88 -10.33 -20.04 4.44
N SER A 89 -11.44 -20.00 5.18
CA SER A 89 -12.49 -21.02 5.09
C SER A 89 -13.69 -20.49 4.29
N ASP A 90 -14.17 -21.34 3.38
CA ASP A 90 -15.31 -21.20 2.48
C ASP A 90 -15.28 -20.02 1.49
N THR A 91 -14.81 -20.28 0.28
CA THR A 91 -14.86 -19.35 -0.86
C THR A 91 -15.80 -19.90 -1.93
N THR A 92 -17.04 -20.16 -1.52
CA THR A 92 -18.11 -20.63 -2.40
C THR A 92 -18.98 -19.41 -2.77
N ASP A 93 -19.13 -19.14 -4.07
CA ASP A 93 -19.94 -18.04 -4.64
C ASP A 93 -19.56 -16.60 -4.25
N VAL A 94 -18.26 -16.27 -4.24
CA VAL A 94 -17.83 -14.87 -4.09
C VAL A 94 -18.09 -14.08 -5.37
N VAL A 95 -18.81 -12.96 -5.25
CA VAL A 95 -19.19 -12.07 -6.36
C VAL A 95 -18.36 -10.77 -6.38
N MET A 96 -17.73 -10.42 -5.26
CA MET A 96 -16.88 -9.24 -5.16
C MET A 96 -15.88 -9.39 -4.01
N ALA A 97 -14.68 -8.83 -4.12
CA ALA A 97 -13.75 -8.72 -2.99
C ALA A 97 -13.20 -7.29 -2.82
N GLU A 98 -13.26 -6.73 -1.61
CA GLU A 98 -12.54 -5.51 -1.24
C GLU A 98 -11.16 -5.90 -0.70
N VAL A 99 -10.10 -5.34 -1.29
CA VAL A 99 -8.71 -5.47 -0.83
C VAL A 99 -8.32 -4.16 -0.17
N LYS A 100 -8.06 -4.18 1.14
CA LYS A 100 -7.50 -3.05 1.89
C LYS A 100 -6.05 -3.35 2.22
N LEU A 101 -5.16 -2.53 1.68
CA LEU A 101 -3.72 -2.63 1.88
C LEU A 101 -3.24 -1.46 2.74
N THR A 102 -2.67 -1.77 3.90
CA THR A 102 -2.04 -0.82 4.81
C THR A 102 -0.53 -0.85 4.57
N TYR A 103 0.07 0.30 4.31
CA TYR A 103 1.51 0.44 4.10
C TYR A 103 2.09 1.58 4.95
N PRO A 104 3.33 1.42 5.43
CA PRO A 104 4.03 2.48 6.14
C PRO A 104 4.51 3.55 5.14
N TYR A 105 3.96 4.75 5.22
CA TYR A 105 4.42 5.91 4.48
C TYR A 105 5.57 6.56 5.27
N ARG A 106 6.81 6.43 4.77
CA ARG A 106 8.01 6.92 5.46
C ARG A 106 8.53 8.17 4.77
N ILE A 107 8.47 9.30 5.47
CA ILE A 107 9.16 10.51 5.00
C ILE A 107 10.58 10.49 5.58
N GLY A 108 11.55 10.08 4.75
CA GLY A 108 12.93 9.82 5.17
C GLY A 108 13.62 10.98 5.90
N PHE A 109 13.33 12.24 5.58
CA PHE A 109 13.96 13.39 6.24
C PHE A 109 13.32 13.79 7.58
N LEU A 110 12.08 13.38 7.85
CA LEU A 110 11.33 13.71 9.08
C LEU A 110 11.35 12.57 10.10
N ASN A 111 11.82 11.37 9.73
CA ASN A 111 11.63 10.12 10.47
C ASN A 111 10.16 9.92 10.92
N ALA A 112 9.23 10.50 10.17
CA ALA A 112 7.81 10.36 10.39
C ALA A 112 7.33 9.13 9.61
N VAL A 113 6.80 8.17 10.35
CA VAL A 113 6.14 6.99 9.80
C VAL A 113 4.65 7.19 10.03
N THR A 114 3.90 7.40 8.96
CA THR A 114 2.44 7.46 9.02
C THR A 114 1.90 6.23 8.31
N GLU A 115 0.91 5.56 8.89
CA GLU A 115 0.25 4.44 8.23
C GLU A 115 -0.80 4.98 7.26
N HIS A 116 -0.67 4.61 5.98
CA HIS A 116 -1.66 4.93 4.96
C HIS A 116 -2.35 3.67 4.47
N GLN A 117 -3.63 3.79 4.13
CA GLN A 117 -4.46 2.69 3.64
C GLN A 117 -4.92 2.99 2.21
N VAL A 118 -4.80 2.00 1.34
CA VAL A 118 -5.39 2.02 0.00
C VAL A 118 -6.40 0.89 -0.08
N ARG A 119 -7.57 1.20 -0.65
CA ARG A 119 -8.65 0.25 -0.88
C ARG A 119 -8.84 0.01 -2.37
N GLY A 120 -9.19 -1.21 -2.75
CA GLY A 120 -9.55 -1.57 -4.11
C GLY A 120 -10.62 -2.65 -4.11
N TYR A 121 -11.39 -2.73 -5.19
CA TYR A 121 -12.45 -3.71 -5.34
C TYR A 121 -12.16 -4.58 -6.56
N ALA A 122 -12.12 -5.89 -6.36
CA ALA A 122 -12.14 -6.92 -7.39
C ALA A 122 -13.61 -7.29 -7.66
N ARG A 123 -13.99 -7.43 -8.94
CA ARG A 123 -15.34 -7.80 -9.37
C ARG A 123 -15.32 -9.05 -10.22
#